data_AF-A0A1J3JW44-F1
#
_entry.id   AF-A0A1J3JW44-F1
#
_cell.length_a   1.000
_cell.length_b   1.000
_cell.length_c   1.000
_cell.angle_alpha   90.00
_cell.angle_beta   90.00
_cell.angle_gamma   90.00
#
_symmetry.space_group_name_H-M   'P 1'
#
loop_
_entity.id
_entity.type
_entity.pdbx_description
1 polymer ?
#
loop_
_entity_poly.entity_id
_entity_poly.type
_entity_poly.pdbx_seq_one_letter_code
_entity_poly.pdbx_strand_id
1 'polypeptide(L)'
;MEPSLTEIAESIDEMSMVAAHRIGEVLGSRTVLKSDHSPACQIRSLRHRVEGAPNFRVYGVANPTLDGIRSVIEMVWSLRGGRPVFWHNMREEPAIYINGTPFVIRELERPQKSMLQNKGIDRDTLEEMEARLKEDILREAKRYEGAIMVIHEAKDGQFFHLWEHIDADSVQTPLELYKFLEADGYPVKYARVPIADGKAPKSSDFDTMTSNITSASKDTAFV
;
A
#
# COMPACT_ATOMS: atom_id res chain seq x y z
N MET A 1 4.41 -11.40 37.23
CA MET A 1 4.89 -11.09 38.59
C MET A 1 6.01 -10.09 38.43
N GLU A 2 5.95 -8.96 39.13
CA GLU A 2 7.14 -8.11 39.24
C GLU A 2 8.14 -8.80 40.18
N PRO A 3 9.44 -8.79 39.85
CA PRO A 3 10.46 -9.40 40.71
C PRO A 3 10.62 -8.63 42.02
N SER A 4 11.03 -9.33 43.07
CA SER A 4 11.37 -8.76 44.38
C SER A 4 12.69 -7.99 44.34
N LEU A 5 12.91 -7.09 45.30
CA LEU A 5 14.13 -6.27 45.38
C LEU A 5 15.42 -7.10 45.47
N THR A 6 15.37 -8.25 46.13
CA THR A 6 16.51 -9.16 46.26
C THR A 6 16.83 -9.85 44.93
N GLU A 7 15.81 -10.33 44.21
CA GLU A 7 15.97 -10.92 42.88
C GLU A 7 16.53 -9.90 41.86
N ILE A 8 16.16 -8.63 41.99
CA ILE A 8 16.69 -7.55 41.14
C ILE A 8 18.19 -7.35 41.40
N ALA A 9 18.62 -7.29 42.66
CA ALA A 9 20.02 -7.08 43.04
C ALA A 9 20.93 -8.24 42.61
N GLU A 10 20.50 -9.48 42.82
CA GLU A 10 21.23 -10.68 42.38
C GLU A 10 21.35 -10.73 40.84
N SER A 11 20.31 -10.30 40.12
CA SER A 11 20.35 -10.23 38.65
C SER A 11 21.33 -9.20 38.10
N ILE A 12 21.58 -8.10 38.83
CA ILE A 12 22.49 -7.03 38.39
C ILE A 12 23.95 -7.50 38.47
N ASP A 13 24.29 -8.28 39.50
CA ASP A 13 25.63 -8.83 39.68
C ASP A 13 25.91 -9.91 38.62
N GLU A 14 24.96 -10.82 38.40
CA GLU A 14 25.03 -11.84 37.33
C GLU A 14 25.15 -11.18 35.94
N MET A 15 24.34 -10.16 35.66
CA MET A 15 24.39 -9.43 34.38
C MET A 15 25.75 -8.79 34.14
N SER A 16 26.37 -8.22 35.18
CA SER A 16 27.69 -7.60 35.10
C SER A 16 28.79 -8.63 34.80
N MET A 17 28.73 -9.79 35.46
CA MET A 17 29.64 -10.91 35.20
C MET A 17 29.50 -11.45 33.77
N VAL A 18 28.27 -11.69 33.32
CA VAL A 18 27.99 -12.19 31.96
C VAL A 18 28.41 -11.17 30.92
N ALA A 19 28.14 -9.87 31.15
CA ALA A 19 28.59 -8.81 30.26
C ALA A 19 30.12 -8.80 30.13
N ALA A 20 30.86 -8.87 31.24
CA ALA A 20 32.33 -8.83 31.24
C ALA A 20 32.99 -9.88 30.32
N HIS A 21 32.38 -11.04 30.10
CA HIS A 21 32.90 -12.12 29.26
C HIS A 21 32.56 -12.00 27.77
N ARG A 22 31.83 -10.96 27.37
CA ARG A 22 31.43 -10.76 25.97
C ARG A 22 32.57 -10.19 25.14
N ILE A 23 32.84 -10.87 24.02
CA ILE A 23 33.93 -10.54 23.08
C ILE A 23 33.42 -10.13 21.68
N GLY A 24 32.12 -9.91 21.53
CA GLY A 24 31.53 -9.48 20.27
C GLY A 24 31.90 -8.04 19.92
N GLU A 25 31.96 -7.73 18.63
CA GLU A 25 32.26 -6.37 18.14
C GLU A 25 31.17 -5.35 18.53
N VAL A 26 29.91 -5.79 18.60
CA VAL A 26 28.75 -4.95 18.93
C VAL A 26 28.20 -5.28 20.32
N LEU A 27 27.93 -6.56 20.60
CA LEU A 27 27.53 -7.04 21.91
C LEU A 27 28.77 -7.26 22.78
N GLY A 28 29.42 -6.17 23.17
CA GLY A 28 30.66 -6.17 23.97
C GLY A 28 30.41 -6.09 25.47
N SER A 29 31.51 -6.01 26.24
CA SER A 29 31.50 -6.10 27.70
C SER A 29 30.79 -4.98 28.46
N ARG A 30 30.40 -3.91 27.76
CA ARG A 30 29.66 -2.76 28.30
C ARG A 30 28.25 -2.62 27.75
N THR A 31 27.71 -3.67 27.13
CA THR A 31 26.41 -3.62 26.46
C THR A 31 25.47 -4.68 27.01
N VAL A 32 24.16 -4.45 26.91
CA VAL A 32 23.12 -5.40 27.30
C VAL A 32 22.00 -5.42 26.26
N LEU A 33 21.36 -6.57 26.08
CA LEU A 33 20.14 -6.69 25.29
C LEU A 33 18.96 -6.41 26.22
N LYS A 34 18.25 -5.32 25.97
CA LYS A 34 17.00 -4.96 26.65
C LYS A 34 15.86 -5.18 25.68
N SER A 35 14.77 -5.81 26.16
CA SER A 35 13.55 -5.95 25.37
C SER A 35 13.01 -4.57 25.00
N ASP A 36 12.89 -4.27 23.71
CA ASP A 36 12.45 -2.96 23.25
C ASP A 36 10.92 -2.83 23.07
N HIS A 37 10.19 -3.93 23.29
CA HIS A 37 8.74 -3.88 23.33
C HIS A 37 8.26 -3.21 24.62
N SER A 38 7.78 -1.97 24.51
CA SER A 38 7.32 -1.16 25.66
C SER A 38 5.79 -1.20 25.81
N PRO A 39 5.24 -1.82 26.88
CA PRO A 39 3.81 -1.79 27.17
C PRO A 39 3.26 -0.37 27.39
N ALA A 40 4.12 0.57 27.81
CA ALA A 40 3.74 1.96 28.07
C ALA A 40 3.42 2.73 26.77
N CYS A 41 3.97 2.31 25.63
CA CYS A 41 3.75 2.97 24.34
C CYS A 41 2.41 2.59 23.70
N GLN A 42 1.58 1.74 24.33
CA GLN A 42 0.33 1.26 23.75
C GLN A 42 -0.83 2.24 23.99
N ILE A 43 -1.46 2.71 22.92
CA ILE A 43 -2.66 3.54 23.00
C ILE A 43 -3.85 2.67 23.43
N ARG A 44 -4.20 2.72 24.72
CA ARG A 44 -5.27 1.90 25.32
C ARG A 44 -6.67 2.20 24.78
N SER A 45 -6.89 3.34 24.13
CA SER A 45 -8.18 3.67 23.52
C SER A 45 -8.43 2.99 22.17
N LEU A 46 -7.48 2.18 21.67
CA LEU A 46 -7.65 1.42 20.43
C LEU A 46 -8.70 0.32 20.56
N ARG A 47 -9.70 0.36 19.67
CA ARG A 47 -10.73 -0.69 19.53
C ARG A 47 -10.16 -2.01 19.02
N HIS A 48 -9.29 -1.95 18.02
CA HIS A 48 -8.65 -3.12 17.43
C HIS A 48 -7.17 -3.09 17.77
N ARG A 49 -6.71 -4.14 18.44
CA ARG A 49 -5.33 -4.30 18.88
C ARG A 49 -4.82 -5.61 18.31
N VAL A 50 -3.63 -5.56 17.74
CA VAL A 50 -2.89 -6.74 17.33
C VAL A 50 -1.88 -7.00 18.43
N GLU A 51 -1.93 -8.20 19.03
CA GLU A 51 -0.98 -8.61 20.06
C GLU A 51 0.46 -8.58 19.49
N GLY A 52 1.39 -8.00 20.25
CA GLY A 52 2.77 -7.80 19.79
C GLY A 52 2.99 -6.66 18.78
N ALA A 53 1.94 -6.00 18.27
CA ALA A 53 2.04 -4.88 17.34
C ALA A 53 1.31 -3.63 17.90
N PRO A 54 1.89 -2.96 18.91
CA PRO A 54 1.27 -1.79 19.52
C PRO A 54 1.02 -0.69 18.48
N ASN A 55 -0.17 -0.09 18.55
CA ASN A 55 -0.59 1.04 17.71
C ASN A 55 -0.75 0.78 16.20
N PHE A 56 -0.88 -0.48 15.77
CA PHE A 56 -1.20 -0.81 14.37
C PHE A 56 -2.48 -0.11 13.90
N ARG A 57 -2.37 0.74 12.88
CA ARG A 57 -3.46 1.64 12.40
C ARG A 57 -3.44 1.95 10.90
N VAL A 58 -2.43 1.50 10.17
CA VAL A 58 -2.23 1.78 8.74
C VAL A 58 -2.42 0.49 7.99
N TYR A 59 -3.19 0.55 6.91
CA TYR A 59 -3.40 -0.57 6.01
C TYR A 59 -2.54 -0.36 4.77
N GLY A 60 -2.19 -1.45 4.10
CA GLY A 60 -1.46 -1.40 2.85
C GLY A 60 -1.76 -2.65 2.05
N VAL A 61 -1.88 -2.48 0.74
CA VAL A 61 -2.12 -3.56 -0.21
C VAL A 61 -1.21 -3.38 -1.42
N ALA A 62 -1.04 -4.45 -2.19
CA ALA A 62 -0.44 -4.37 -3.52
C ALA A 62 -1.43 -3.70 -4.50
N ASN A 63 -1.41 -4.04 -5.78
CA ASN A 63 -2.39 -3.52 -6.75
C ASN A 63 -3.64 -4.42 -6.73
N PRO A 64 -4.77 -4.02 -6.10
CA PRO A 64 -5.94 -4.87 -5.96
C PRO A 64 -6.82 -4.85 -7.22
N THR A 65 -7.68 -5.86 -7.37
CA THR A 65 -8.84 -5.80 -8.29
C THR A 65 -9.94 -4.91 -7.72
N LEU A 66 -10.94 -4.55 -8.52
CA LEU A 66 -12.13 -3.82 -8.07
C LEU A 66 -12.81 -4.53 -6.88
N ASP A 67 -13.00 -5.83 -6.97
CA ASP A 67 -13.59 -6.62 -5.88
C ASP A 67 -12.68 -6.66 -4.64
N GLY A 68 -11.36 -6.67 -4.85
CA GLY A 68 -10.38 -6.54 -3.77
C GLY A 68 -10.49 -5.19 -3.07
N ILE A 69 -10.66 -4.09 -3.81
CA ILE A 69 -10.85 -2.74 -3.25
C ILE A 69 -12.13 -2.71 -2.41
N ARG A 70 -13.25 -3.21 -2.94
CA ARG A 70 -14.52 -3.31 -2.20
C ARG A 70 -14.35 -4.09 -0.90
N SER A 71 -13.72 -5.25 -0.97
CA SER A 71 -13.47 -6.12 0.19
C SER A 71 -12.60 -5.43 1.25
N VAL A 72 -11.58 -4.67 0.84
CA VAL A 72 -10.73 -3.90 1.75
C VAL A 72 -11.51 -2.77 2.40
N ILE A 73 -12.29 -2.01 1.63
CA ILE A 73 -13.12 -0.92 2.17
C ILE A 73 -14.10 -1.48 3.20
N GLU A 74 -14.81 -2.55 2.88
CA GLU A 74 -15.78 -3.20 3.80
C GLU A 74 -15.10 -3.73 5.07
N MET A 75 -13.95 -4.39 4.93
CA MET A 75 -13.17 -4.88 6.06
C MET A 75 -12.73 -3.74 6.98
N VAL A 76 -12.13 -2.70 6.41
CA VAL A 76 -11.67 -1.52 7.16
C VAL A 76 -12.86 -0.80 7.80
N TRP A 77 -13.96 -0.62 7.06
CA TRP A 77 -15.19 0.00 7.55
C TRP A 77 -15.76 -0.73 8.77
N SER A 78 -15.84 -2.07 8.70
CA SER A 78 -16.29 -2.93 9.79
C SER A 78 -15.37 -2.86 11.00
N LEU A 79 -14.05 -3.01 10.79
CA LEU A 79 -13.02 -2.91 11.82
C LEU A 79 -12.85 -1.49 12.39
N ARG A 80 -13.51 -0.48 11.84
CA ARG A 80 -13.36 0.90 12.32
C ARG A 80 -14.69 1.48 12.76
N GLY A 81 -15.77 0.70 12.68
CA GLY A 81 -17.09 1.10 13.16
C GLY A 81 -17.70 2.21 12.31
N GLY A 82 -17.60 2.06 10.99
CA GLY A 82 -18.24 2.96 10.04
C GLY A 82 -17.43 4.21 9.70
N ARG A 83 -16.10 4.11 9.68
CA ARG A 83 -15.21 5.26 9.46
C ARG A 83 -14.74 5.34 8.02
N PRO A 84 -14.74 6.54 7.40
CA PRO A 84 -14.38 6.69 6.00
C PRO A 84 -12.94 6.24 5.72
N VAL A 85 -12.73 5.70 4.54
CA VAL A 85 -11.44 5.24 4.03
C VAL A 85 -10.83 6.35 3.16
N PHE A 86 -9.55 6.64 3.35
CA PHE A 86 -8.80 7.50 2.46
C PHE A 86 -7.68 6.68 1.80
N TRP A 87 -7.92 6.31 0.54
CA TRP A 87 -7.05 5.49 -0.27
C TRP A 87 -5.95 6.32 -0.94
N HIS A 88 -4.70 6.05 -0.58
CA HIS A 88 -3.51 6.66 -1.15
C HIS A 88 -2.87 5.70 -2.15
N ASN A 89 -2.93 6.05 -3.44
CA ASN A 89 -2.21 5.32 -4.46
C ASN A 89 -0.85 5.98 -4.70
N MET A 90 0.24 5.26 -4.39
CA MET A 90 1.60 5.78 -4.51
C MET A 90 2.31 5.40 -5.82
N ARG A 91 1.62 4.76 -6.77
CA ARG A 91 2.22 4.19 -7.98
C ARG A 91 2.60 5.29 -9.00
N GLU A 92 3.89 5.40 -9.33
CA GLU A 92 4.43 6.26 -10.42
C GLU A 92 4.43 5.56 -11.80
N GLU A 93 3.54 4.59 -12.01
CA GLU A 93 3.37 3.91 -13.29
C GLU A 93 1.88 3.96 -13.68
N PRO A 94 1.54 4.32 -14.93
CA PRO A 94 0.17 4.30 -15.40
C PRO A 94 -0.43 2.91 -15.19
N ALA A 95 -1.59 2.89 -14.54
CA ALA A 95 -2.40 1.70 -14.40
C ALA A 95 -3.75 1.91 -15.10
N ILE A 96 -4.34 0.83 -15.57
CA ILE A 96 -5.69 0.80 -16.14
C ILE A 96 -6.43 -0.41 -15.60
N TYR A 97 -7.73 -0.29 -15.37
CA TYR A 97 -8.58 -1.41 -15.01
C TYR A 97 -9.38 -1.83 -16.24
N ILE A 98 -9.35 -3.11 -16.57
CA ILE A 98 -10.17 -3.73 -17.61
C ILE A 98 -10.98 -4.82 -16.93
N ASN A 99 -12.31 -4.74 -17.02
CA ASN A 99 -13.23 -5.68 -16.36
C ASN A 99 -12.93 -5.82 -14.86
N GLY A 100 -12.58 -4.71 -14.19
CA GLY A 100 -12.23 -4.68 -12.77
C GLY A 100 -10.86 -5.27 -12.41
N THR A 101 -10.07 -5.75 -13.38
CA THR A 101 -8.72 -6.27 -13.18
C THR A 101 -7.68 -5.21 -13.56
N PRO A 102 -6.64 -4.95 -12.74
CA PRO A 102 -5.65 -3.93 -13.05
C PRO A 102 -4.58 -4.44 -14.02
N PHE A 103 -4.20 -3.58 -14.97
CA PHE A 103 -3.16 -3.80 -15.98
C PHE A 103 -2.20 -2.62 -16.03
N VAL A 104 -1.01 -2.89 -16.58
CA VAL A 104 0.11 -1.95 -16.73
C VAL A 104 0.80 -2.20 -18.07
N ILE A 105 1.42 -1.16 -18.64
CA ILE A 105 2.12 -1.28 -19.92
C ILE A 105 3.48 -1.95 -19.72
N ARG A 106 3.84 -2.90 -20.60
CA ARG A 106 5.11 -3.62 -20.56
C ARG A 106 5.71 -3.77 -21.97
N GLU A 107 7.03 -3.98 -22.05
CA GLU A 107 7.67 -4.39 -23.32
C GLU A 107 7.21 -5.79 -23.67
N LEU A 108 6.88 -6.03 -24.94
CA LEU A 108 6.49 -7.36 -25.43
C LEU A 108 7.55 -8.43 -25.13
N GLU A 109 8.83 -8.08 -25.33
CA GLU A 109 9.97 -8.97 -25.12
C GLU A 109 10.32 -9.17 -23.63
N ARG A 110 9.84 -8.28 -22.74
CA ARG A 110 10.21 -8.23 -21.32
C ARG A 110 9.02 -7.85 -20.42
N PRO A 111 7.94 -8.67 -20.38
CA PRO A 111 6.72 -8.35 -19.66
C PRO A 111 6.90 -8.20 -18.13
N GLN A 112 7.96 -8.77 -17.56
CA GLN A 112 8.28 -8.66 -16.14
C GLN A 112 8.97 -7.35 -15.75
N LYS A 113 9.54 -6.62 -16.73
CA LYS A 113 10.32 -5.42 -16.44
C LYS A 113 9.43 -4.18 -16.51
N SER A 114 9.49 -3.34 -15.47
CA SER A 114 8.86 -2.01 -15.51
C SER A 114 9.43 -1.16 -16.65
N MET A 115 8.52 -0.51 -17.39
CA MET A 115 8.83 0.41 -18.50
C MET A 115 9.32 1.76 -18.01
N LEU A 116 8.83 2.16 -16.84
CA LEU A 116 9.02 3.49 -16.28
C LEU A 116 9.92 3.33 -15.07
N GLN A 117 11.23 3.32 -15.33
CA GLN A 117 12.19 3.52 -14.27
C GLN A 117 12.46 5.02 -14.16
N ASN A 118 12.08 5.61 -13.03
CA ASN A 118 12.72 6.80 -12.47
C ASN A 118 12.50 8.14 -13.21
N LYS A 119 11.30 8.42 -13.73
CA LYS A 119 11.04 9.68 -14.45
C LYS A 119 10.67 10.86 -13.54
N GLY A 120 10.22 10.63 -12.30
CA GLY A 120 9.82 11.71 -11.41
C GLY A 120 8.54 12.42 -11.90
N ILE A 121 7.57 11.66 -12.41
CA ILE A 121 6.35 12.17 -13.05
C ILE A 121 5.39 12.67 -11.95
N ASP A 122 4.84 13.87 -12.13
CA ASP A 122 3.82 14.41 -11.23
C ASP A 122 2.45 13.76 -11.43
N ARG A 123 1.53 14.06 -10.51
CA ARG A 123 0.18 13.50 -10.49
C ARG A 123 -0.59 13.78 -11.78
N ASP A 124 -0.66 15.04 -12.20
CA ASP A 124 -1.54 15.46 -13.29
C ASP A 124 -1.08 14.85 -14.61
N THR A 125 0.23 14.85 -14.86
CA THR A 125 0.83 14.20 -16.03
C THR A 125 0.54 12.70 -16.04
N LEU A 126 0.60 12.04 -14.88
CA LEU A 126 0.35 10.61 -14.77
C LEU A 126 -1.12 10.27 -15.02
N GLU A 127 -2.05 11.02 -14.42
CA GLU A 127 -3.49 10.83 -14.63
C GLU A 127 -3.88 11.11 -16.10
N GLU A 128 -3.27 12.10 -16.75
CA GLU A 128 -3.44 12.33 -18.19
C GLU A 128 -2.92 11.17 -19.07
N MET A 129 -1.79 10.57 -18.69
CA MET A 129 -1.27 9.38 -19.39
C MET A 129 -2.25 8.20 -19.26
N GLU A 130 -2.82 7.98 -18.07
CA GLU A 130 -3.84 6.95 -17.84
C GLU A 130 -5.11 7.20 -18.67
N ALA A 131 -5.55 8.46 -18.78
CA ALA A 131 -6.70 8.83 -19.62
C ALA A 131 -6.44 8.57 -21.13
N ARG A 132 -5.26 8.97 -21.64
CA ARG A 132 -4.87 8.68 -23.04
C ARG A 132 -4.75 7.18 -23.30
N LEU A 133 -4.22 6.42 -22.34
CA LEU A 133 -4.14 4.97 -22.43
C LEU A 133 -5.53 4.32 -22.56
N LYS A 134 -6.52 4.79 -21.77
CA LYS A 134 -7.92 4.34 -21.92
C LYS A 134 -8.45 4.60 -23.34
N GLU A 135 -8.22 5.79 -23.89
CA GLU A 135 -8.65 6.12 -25.26
C GLU A 135 -8.00 5.22 -26.32
N ASP A 136 -6.71 4.91 -26.17
CA ASP A 136 -5.98 4.02 -27.07
C ASP A 136 -6.54 2.59 -27.02
N ILE A 137 -6.81 2.07 -25.82
CA ILE A 137 -7.43 0.75 -25.60
C ILE A 137 -8.79 0.67 -26.29
N LEU A 138 -9.67 1.66 -26.07
CA LEU A 138 -11.01 1.69 -26.67
C LEU A 138 -10.94 1.81 -28.21
N ARG A 139 -9.98 2.57 -28.73
CA ARG A 139 -9.76 2.71 -30.18
C ARG A 139 -9.27 1.40 -30.79
N GLU A 140 -8.38 0.68 -30.10
CA GLU A 140 -7.90 -0.63 -30.53
C GLU A 140 -9.02 -1.67 -30.50
N ALA A 141 -9.78 -1.75 -29.41
CA ALA A 141 -10.88 -2.70 -29.32
C ALA A 141 -11.94 -2.50 -30.40
N LYS A 142 -12.23 -1.25 -30.80
CA LYS A 142 -13.11 -0.98 -31.93
C LYS A 142 -12.61 -1.61 -33.25
N ARG A 143 -11.31 -1.77 -33.43
CA ARG A 143 -10.72 -2.44 -34.62
C ARG A 143 -10.86 -3.96 -34.56
N TYR A 144 -10.96 -4.52 -33.36
CA TYR A 144 -11.07 -5.95 -33.11
C TYR A 144 -12.43 -6.31 -32.51
N GLU A 145 -13.51 -5.79 -33.09
CA GLU A 145 -14.91 -6.16 -32.77
C GLU A 145 -15.26 -6.04 -31.27
N GLY A 146 -14.71 -5.03 -30.61
CA GLY A 146 -14.94 -4.77 -29.18
C GLY A 146 -14.08 -5.62 -28.25
N ALA A 147 -12.97 -6.19 -28.72
CA ALA A 147 -12.06 -6.98 -27.90
C ALA A 147 -10.63 -6.40 -27.86
N ILE A 148 -9.94 -6.53 -26.74
CA ILE A 148 -8.54 -6.15 -26.55
C ILE A 148 -7.72 -7.36 -26.13
N MET A 149 -6.51 -7.50 -26.66
CA MET A 149 -5.60 -8.55 -26.21
C MET A 149 -4.85 -8.09 -24.96
N VAL A 150 -4.90 -8.90 -23.91
CA VAL A 150 -4.19 -8.66 -22.64
C VAL A 150 -3.34 -9.86 -22.28
N ILE A 151 -2.33 -9.65 -21.44
CA ILE A 151 -1.46 -10.70 -20.91
C ILE A 151 -1.76 -10.86 -19.43
N HIS A 152 -1.98 -12.10 -19.01
CA HIS A 152 -2.12 -12.50 -17.62
C HIS A 152 -0.92 -13.32 -17.16
N GLU A 153 -0.64 -13.29 -15.87
CA GLU A 153 0.33 -14.14 -15.20
C GLU A 153 -0.38 -15.22 -14.39
N ALA A 154 -0.10 -16.48 -14.69
CA ALA A 154 -0.61 -17.63 -13.96
C ALA A 154 0.14 -17.81 -12.62
N LYS A 155 -0.41 -18.63 -11.72
CA LYS A 155 0.18 -18.88 -10.38
C LYS A 155 1.58 -19.50 -10.42
N ASP A 156 1.92 -20.17 -11.52
CA ASP A 156 3.24 -20.74 -11.78
C ASP A 156 4.21 -19.76 -12.46
N GLY A 157 3.81 -18.49 -12.63
CA GLY A 157 4.59 -17.43 -13.25
C GLY A 157 4.58 -17.45 -14.78
N GLN A 158 3.79 -18.34 -15.42
CA GLN A 158 3.67 -18.37 -16.86
C GLN A 158 2.76 -17.25 -17.37
N PHE A 159 3.18 -16.60 -18.46
CA PHE A 159 2.36 -15.60 -19.14
C PHE A 159 1.51 -16.25 -20.22
N PHE A 160 0.24 -15.84 -20.30
CA PHE A 160 -0.66 -16.23 -21.36
C PHE A 160 -1.48 -15.02 -21.81
N HIS A 161 -1.83 -14.98 -23.10
CA HIS A 161 -2.65 -13.91 -23.66
C HIS A 161 -4.12 -14.34 -23.71
N LEU A 162 -5.02 -13.37 -23.52
CA LEU A 162 -6.45 -13.53 -23.68
C LEU A 162 -7.03 -12.34 -24.44
N TRP A 163 -8.12 -12.58 -25.14
CA TRP A 163 -8.97 -11.53 -25.69
C TRP A 163 -10.07 -11.22 -24.69
N GLU A 164 -10.10 -9.99 -24.21
CA GLU A 164 -11.14 -9.47 -23.31
C GLU A 164 -12.11 -8.62 -24.12
N HIS A 165 -13.40 -8.92 -24.06
CA HIS A 165 -14.41 -8.01 -24.60
C HIS A 165 -14.59 -6.83 -23.68
N ILE A 166 -14.58 -5.62 -24.25
CA ILE A 166 -14.58 -4.38 -23.51
C ILE A 166 -15.49 -3.31 -24.12
N ASP A 167 -15.94 -2.41 -23.26
CA ASP A 167 -16.65 -1.19 -23.62
C ASP A 167 -16.11 0.01 -22.82
N ALA A 168 -16.77 1.17 -22.93
CA ALA A 168 -16.33 2.39 -22.27
C ALA A 168 -16.43 2.35 -20.73
N ASP A 169 -17.34 1.54 -20.19
CA ASP A 169 -17.59 1.41 -18.75
C ASP A 169 -16.68 0.33 -18.13
N SER A 170 -16.30 -0.67 -18.93
CA SER A 170 -15.45 -1.77 -18.47
C SER A 170 -13.95 -1.42 -18.43
N VAL A 171 -13.55 -0.30 -19.05
CA VAL A 171 -12.19 0.26 -18.98
C VAL A 171 -12.16 1.53 -18.13
N GLN A 172 -11.44 1.50 -17.01
CA GLN A 172 -11.41 2.61 -16.05
C GLN A 172 -9.98 2.98 -15.66
N THR A 173 -9.69 4.28 -15.59
CA THR A 173 -8.49 4.75 -14.87
C THR A 173 -8.66 4.56 -13.37
N PRO A 174 -7.57 4.52 -12.58
CA PRO A 174 -7.67 4.52 -11.13
C PRO A 174 -8.57 5.65 -10.60
N LEU A 175 -8.41 6.87 -11.12
CA LEU A 175 -9.24 8.01 -10.70
C LEU A 175 -10.72 7.78 -10.99
N GLU A 176 -11.07 7.30 -12.18
CA GLU A 176 -12.45 7.00 -12.56
C GLU A 176 -13.05 5.88 -11.69
N LEU A 177 -12.27 4.83 -11.42
CA LEU A 177 -12.71 3.70 -10.60
C LEU A 177 -13.05 4.13 -9.17
N TYR A 178 -12.22 4.95 -8.53
CA TYR A 178 -12.51 5.42 -7.18
C TYR A 178 -13.65 6.44 -7.14
N LYS A 179 -13.79 7.29 -8.16
CA LYS A 179 -14.97 8.17 -8.31
C LYS A 179 -16.25 7.35 -8.47
N PHE A 180 -16.19 6.26 -9.24
CA PHE A 180 -17.30 5.32 -9.39
C PHE A 180 -17.67 4.69 -8.04
N LEU A 181 -16.70 4.21 -7.26
CA LEU A 181 -16.94 3.66 -5.93
C LEU A 181 -17.57 4.67 -4.97
N GLU A 182 -17.06 5.92 -4.96
CA GLU A 182 -17.63 7.00 -4.16
C GLU A 182 -19.09 7.29 -4.56
N ALA A 183 -19.39 7.31 -5.86
CA ALA A 183 -20.75 7.49 -6.38
C ALA A 183 -21.69 6.31 -6.07
N ASP A 184 -21.14 5.09 -6.00
CA ASP A 184 -21.84 3.86 -5.60
C ASP A 184 -22.08 3.77 -4.08
N GLY A 185 -21.71 4.82 -3.33
CA GLY A 185 -21.97 4.94 -1.89
C GLY A 185 -20.89 4.32 -1.01
N TYR A 186 -19.77 3.86 -1.58
CA TYR A 186 -18.63 3.45 -0.77
C TYR A 186 -18.03 4.68 -0.09
N PRO A 187 -17.72 4.60 1.22
CA PRO A 187 -17.20 5.72 2.00
C PRO A 187 -15.68 5.85 1.80
N VAL A 188 -15.26 6.05 0.56
CA VAL A 188 -13.86 6.10 0.13
C VAL A 188 -13.54 7.44 -0.51
N LYS A 189 -12.42 8.03 -0.11
CA LYS A 189 -11.76 9.12 -0.82
C LYS A 189 -10.48 8.61 -1.45
N TYR A 190 -10.10 9.18 -2.58
CA TYR A 190 -8.91 8.78 -3.33
C TYR A 190 -7.91 9.92 -3.47
N ALA A 191 -6.63 9.61 -3.28
CA ALA A 191 -5.50 10.48 -3.60
C ALA A 191 -4.43 9.71 -4.36
N ARG A 192 -3.93 10.32 -5.45
CA ARG A 192 -2.75 9.85 -6.18
C ARG A 192 -1.53 10.66 -5.74
N VAL A 193 -0.50 9.98 -5.23
CA VAL A 193 0.77 10.56 -4.81
C VAL A 193 1.90 9.75 -5.44
N PRO A 194 2.24 9.98 -6.72
CA PRO A 194 3.17 9.11 -7.43
C PRO A 194 4.59 9.21 -6.87
N ILE A 195 5.10 8.11 -6.31
CA ILE A 195 6.44 8.02 -5.74
C ILE A 195 7.31 7.17 -6.66
N ALA A 196 8.48 7.70 -7.02
CA ALA A 196 9.42 7.04 -7.90
C ALA A 196 9.93 5.72 -7.30
N ASP A 197 9.80 4.64 -8.07
CA ASP A 197 10.22 3.31 -7.64
C ASP A 197 11.74 3.24 -7.40
N GLY A 198 12.15 2.58 -6.33
CA GLY A 198 13.56 2.46 -5.93
C GLY A 198 14.21 3.77 -5.45
N LYS A 199 13.45 4.86 -5.26
CA LYS A 199 13.94 6.13 -4.69
C LYS A 199 13.17 6.50 -3.43
N ALA A 200 13.82 7.27 -2.57
CA ALA A 200 13.14 7.88 -1.43
C ALA A 200 12.09 8.91 -1.94
N PRO A 201 10.93 9.04 -1.27
CA PRO A 201 9.97 10.09 -1.59
C PRO A 201 10.62 11.49 -1.49
N LYS A 202 10.21 12.39 -2.37
CA LYS A 202 10.62 13.79 -2.35
C LYS A 202 9.92 14.52 -1.20
N SER A 203 10.47 15.66 -0.79
CA SER A 203 9.83 16.52 0.23
C SER A 203 8.38 16.89 -0.15
N SER A 204 8.13 17.16 -1.43
CA SER A 204 6.78 17.44 -1.96
C SER A 204 5.79 16.28 -1.76
N ASP A 205 6.27 15.04 -1.78
CA ASP A 205 5.43 13.86 -1.60
C ASP A 205 4.99 13.78 -0.13
N PHE A 206 5.90 14.07 0.81
CA PHE A 206 5.58 14.20 2.22
C PHE A 206 4.63 15.36 2.51
N ASP A 207 4.83 16.51 1.87
CA ASP A 207 3.93 17.66 2.02
C ASP A 207 2.51 17.31 1.58
N THR A 208 2.39 16.60 0.45
CA THR A 208 1.10 16.13 -0.08
C THR A 208 0.43 15.13 0.85
N MET A 209 1.17 14.09 1.29
CA MET A 209 0.63 13.10 2.25
C MET A 209 0.23 13.76 3.57
N THR A 210 1.03 14.69 4.08
CA THR A 210 0.74 15.42 5.32
C THR A 210 -0.52 16.27 5.18
N SER A 211 -0.67 16.97 4.06
CA SER A 211 -1.88 17.75 3.76
C SER A 211 -3.12 16.85 3.71
N ASN A 212 -3.03 15.69 3.05
CA ASN A 212 -4.12 14.71 3.00
C ASN A 212 -4.49 14.20 4.41
N ILE A 213 -3.49 13.84 5.22
CA ILE A 213 -3.70 13.30 6.57
C ILE A 213 -4.29 14.36 7.51
N THR A 214 -3.81 15.60 7.44
CA THR A 214 -4.23 16.69 8.33
C THR A 214 -5.60 17.26 7.98
N SER A 215 -6.00 17.17 6.71
CA SER A 215 -7.34 17.57 6.24
C SER A 215 -8.41 16.50 6.45
N ALA A 216 -8.01 15.24 6.66
CA ALA A 216 -8.91 14.14 6.96
C ALA A 216 -9.47 14.22 8.39
N SER A 217 -10.63 13.62 8.62
CA SER A 217 -11.22 13.56 9.95
C SER A 217 -10.39 12.62 10.85
N LYS A 218 -10.39 12.86 12.17
CA LYS A 218 -9.57 12.08 13.14
C LYS A 218 -9.87 10.58 13.15
N ASP A 219 -11.01 10.21 12.59
CA ASP A 219 -11.49 8.85 12.50
C ASP A 219 -11.21 8.19 11.15
N THR A 220 -10.76 8.91 10.13
CA THR A 220 -10.40 8.33 8.82
C THR A 220 -9.40 7.18 8.95
N ALA A 221 -9.65 6.10 8.21
CA ALA A 221 -8.71 5.01 8.02
C ALA A 221 -7.91 5.24 6.74
N PHE A 222 -6.59 5.08 6.81
CA PHE A 222 -5.69 5.27 5.67
C PHE A 222 -5.29 3.91 5.11
N VAL A 223 -5.49 3.76 3.80
CA VAL A 223 -5.15 2.57 3.01
C VAL A 223 -4.19 2.98 1.92
#